data_AF-A0A6A4UX03-F1
#
_entry.id   AF-A0A6A4UX03-F1
#
_cell.length_a   1.000
_cell.length_b   1.000
_cell.length_c   1.000
_cell.angle_alpha   90.00
_cell.angle_beta   90.00
_cell.angle_gamma   90.00
#
_symmetry.space_group_name_H-M   'P 1'
#
loop_
_entity.id
_entity.type
_entity.pdbx_description
1 polymer ?
#
loop_
_entity_poly.entity_id
_entity_poly.type
_entity_poly.pdbx_seq_one_letter_code
_entity_poly.pdbx_strand_id
1 'polypeptide(L)'
;MRDCIHELLGHAPLLADPFFAEFSQELGLASLGATDEEIEKFATMYWFTVEFGLCRENGQLRAYGAGLLSSYGELEHALSDRPQLLPYEPSTTCIQPYQDQDYQDTYFVAESLTDAQEKFRRWVATSLSRPYEVWYNPHTQSIERVTSVDQVGSIVSSLQGQLIRLNSAVQKMKF
;
A
#
# COMPACT_ATOMS: atom_id res chain seq x y z
N MET A 1 -2.62 10.24 -18.93
CA MET A 1 -2.16 11.63 -18.66
C MET A 1 -2.53 11.96 -17.21
N ARG A 2 -1.56 12.18 -16.33
CA ARG A 2 -1.82 12.60 -14.94
C ARG A 2 -2.10 14.10 -14.93
N ASP A 3 -3.37 14.46 -14.89
CA ASP A 3 -3.82 15.85 -14.75
C ASP A 3 -4.45 16.07 -13.36
N CYS A 4 -4.83 17.31 -13.07
CA CYS A 4 -5.41 17.63 -11.77
C CYS A 4 -6.72 16.86 -11.47
N ILE A 5 -7.45 16.44 -12.51
CA ILE A 5 -8.69 15.66 -12.35
C ILE A 5 -8.36 14.28 -11.82
N HIS A 6 -7.37 13.61 -12.41
CA HIS A 6 -6.88 12.32 -11.95
C HIS A 6 -6.42 12.36 -10.49
N GLU A 7 -5.64 13.37 -10.10
CA GLU A 7 -5.16 13.50 -8.73
C GLU A 7 -6.30 13.75 -7.72
N LEU A 8 -7.24 14.65 -8.07
CA LEU A 8 -8.31 15.06 -7.15
C LEU A 8 -9.46 14.06 -7.05
N LEU A 9 -9.79 13.35 -8.14
CA LEU A 9 -10.89 12.39 -8.15
C LEU A 9 -10.43 10.95 -7.93
N GLY A 10 -9.22 10.61 -8.36
CA GLY A 10 -8.64 9.28 -8.20
C GLY A 10 -7.92 9.11 -6.86
N HIS A 11 -6.83 9.83 -6.64
CA HIS A 11 -5.95 9.62 -5.48
C HIS A 11 -6.45 10.27 -4.19
N ALA A 12 -6.84 11.55 -4.24
CA ALA A 12 -7.15 12.32 -3.04
C ALA A 12 -8.23 11.67 -2.14
N PRO A 13 -9.33 11.09 -2.67
CA PRO A 13 -10.33 10.43 -1.83
C PRO A 13 -9.78 9.22 -1.08
N LEU A 14 -8.89 8.44 -1.70
CA LEU A 14 -8.30 7.26 -1.08
C LEU A 14 -7.28 7.65 -0.02
N LEU A 15 -6.50 8.70 -0.25
CA LEU A 15 -5.54 9.19 0.75
C LEU A 15 -6.20 9.78 2.01
N ALA A 16 -7.51 10.06 1.96
CA ALA A 16 -8.29 10.42 3.14
C ALA A 16 -8.65 9.20 4.02
N ASP A 17 -8.55 7.98 3.46
CA ASP A 17 -8.69 6.75 4.22
C ASP A 17 -7.34 6.42 4.92
N PRO A 18 -7.31 6.30 6.27
CA PRO A 18 -6.06 6.07 6.99
C PRO A 18 -5.35 4.79 6.59
N PHE A 19 -6.13 3.76 6.26
CA PHE A 19 -5.60 2.46 5.88
C PHE A 19 -4.85 2.55 4.55
N PHE A 20 -5.47 3.17 3.55
CA PHE A 20 -4.85 3.38 2.25
C PHE A 20 -3.65 4.33 2.30
N ALA A 21 -3.71 5.36 3.15
CA ALA A 21 -2.58 6.25 3.39
C ALA A 21 -1.37 5.49 3.99
N GLU A 22 -1.61 4.58 4.94
CA GLU A 22 -0.57 3.73 5.52
C GLU A 22 0.03 2.77 4.47
N PHE A 23 -0.80 2.13 3.66
CA PHE A 23 -0.34 1.27 2.56
C PHE A 23 0.52 2.04 1.54
N SER A 24 0.09 3.24 1.16
CA SER A 24 0.85 4.12 0.25
C SER A 24 2.19 4.54 0.87
N GLN A 25 2.20 4.82 2.17
CA GLN A 25 3.42 5.13 2.90
C GLN A 25 4.38 3.92 2.93
N GLU A 26 3.88 2.71 3.15
CA GLU A 26 4.71 1.50 3.19
C GLU A 26 5.41 1.22 1.87
N LEU A 27 4.72 1.40 0.74
CA LEU A 27 5.34 1.33 -0.58
C LEU A 27 6.50 2.31 -0.69
N GLY A 28 6.29 3.56 -0.24
CA GLY A 28 7.34 4.57 -0.20
C GLY A 28 8.51 4.18 0.70
N LEU A 29 8.26 3.69 1.92
CA LEU A 29 9.28 3.28 2.87
C LEU A 29 10.08 2.05 2.40
N ALA A 30 9.43 1.11 1.72
CA ALA A 30 10.07 -0.07 1.14
C ALA A 30 11.05 0.33 0.02
N SER A 31 10.72 1.36 -0.76
CA SER A 31 11.58 1.87 -1.84
C SER A 31 12.90 2.49 -1.35
N LEU A 32 12.98 2.93 -0.08
CA LEU A 32 14.16 3.64 0.43
C LEU A 32 15.37 2.70 0.58
N GLY A 33 16.40 2.94 -0.22
CA GLY A 33 17.61 2.12 -0.25
C GLY A 33 17.47 0.79 -0.97
N ALA A 34 16.38 0.63 -1.75
CA ALA A 34 16.19 -0.51 -2.64
C ALA A 34 17.05 -0.38 -3.90
N THR A 35 17.35 -1.51 -4.53
CA THR A 35 17.99 -1.60 -5.85
C THR A 35 17.01 -1.22 -6.96
N ASP A 36 17.52 -0.86 -8.15
CA ASP A 36 16.66 -0.51 -9.29
C ASP A 36 15.68 -1.64 -9.66
N GLU A 37 16.11 -2.90 -9.57
CA GLU A 37 15.24 -4.07 -9.82
C GLU A 37 14.09 -4.17 -8.78
N GLU A 38 14.36 -3.86 -7.51
CA GLU A 38 13.33 -3.80 -6.48
C GLU A 38 12.41 -2.60 -6.68
N ILE A 39 12.95 -1.45 -7.10
CA ILE A 39 12.15 -0.26 -7.45
C ILE A 39 11.16 -0.57 -8.58
N GLU A 40 11.59 -1.28 -9.62
CA GLU A 40 10.69 -1.72 -10.71
C GLU A 40 9.55 -2.61 -10.18
N LYS A 41 9.86 -3.54 -9.27
CA LYS A 41 8.87 -4.39 -8.60
C LYS A 41 7.89 -3.57 -7.76
N PHE A 42 8.37 -2.56 -7.02
CA PHE A 42 7.51 -1.67 -6.24
C PHE A 42 6.65 -0.76 -7.14
N ALA A 43 7.19 -0.26 -8.25
CA ALA A 43 6.44 0.53 -9.23
C ALA A 43 5.32 -0.32 -9.86
N THR A 44 5.62 -1.56 -10.22
CA THR A 44 4.63 -2.53 -10.72
C THR A 44 3.57 -2.83 -9.66
N MET A 45 3.97 -2.98 -8.39
CA MET A 45 3.04 -3.13 -7.27
C MET A 45 2.10 -1.93 -7.16
N TYR A 46 2.66 -0.72 -7.21
CA TYR A 46 1.90 0.53 -7.15
C TYR A 46 0.91 0.62 -8.32
N TRP A 47 1.33 0.25 -9.53
CA TRP A 47 0.46 0.21 -10.70
C TRP A 47 -0.75 -0.70 -10.49
N PHE A 48 -0.55 -1.94 -10.09
CA PHE A 48 -1.64 -2.91 -9.92
C PHE A 48 -2.43 -2.78 -8.61
N THR A 49 -2.09 -1.82 -7.76
CA THR A 49 -2.82 -1.55 -6.52
C THR A 49 -3.34 -0.12 -6.49
N VAL A 50 -2.46 0.86 -6.31
CA VAL A 50 -2.84 2.27 -6.14
C VAL A 50 -3.46 2.85 -7.43
N GLU A 51 -2.99 2.45 -8.60
CA GLU A 51 -3.51 2.96 -9.89
C GLU A 51 -4.68 2.12 -10.43
N PHE A 52 -4.55 0.80 -10.45
CA PHE A 52 -5.51 -0.11 -11.10
C PHE A 52 -5.99 -1.25 -10.20
N GLY A 53 -5.97 -1.06 -8.88
CA GLY A 53 -6.41 -2.08 -7.93
C GLY A 53 -7.92 -2.26 -7.86
N LEU A 54 -8.34 -3.52 -7.69
CA LEU A 54 -9.71 -3.91 -7.37
C LEU A 54 -9.76 -4.57 -5.99
N CYS A 55 -10.88 -4.48 -5.30
CA CYS A 55 -11.09 -5.15 -4.02
C CYS A 55 -12.46 -5.83 -3.96
N ARG A 56 -12.61 -6.77 -3.01
CA ARG A 56 -13.91 -7.28 -2.60
C ARG A 56 -14.43 -6.51 -1.40
N GLU A 57 -15.67 -6.07 -1.51
CA GLU A 57 -16.40 -5.44 -0.41
C GLU A 57 -17.78 -6.07 -0.34
N ASN A 58 -18.12 -6.69 0.81
CA ASN A 58 -19.39 -7.39 1.00
C ASN A 58 -19.70 -8.43 -0.10
N GLY A 59 -18.66 -9.12 -0.59
CA GLY A 59 -18.74 -10.11 -1.66
C GLY A 59 -18.88 -9.52 -3.08
N GLN A 60 -18.92 -8.20 -3.23
CA GLN A 60 -18.99 -7.52 -4.52
C GLN A 60 -17.62 -7.02 -4.95
N LEU A 61 -17.36 -7.05 -6.25
CA LEU A 61 -16.16 -6.47 -6.84
C LEU A 61 -16.30 -4.93 -6.88
N ARG A 62 -15.29 -4.23 -6.38
CA ARG A 62 -15.22 -2.77 -6.35
C ARG A 62 -13.87 -2.31 -6.88
N ALA A 63 -13.86 -1.16 -7.55
CA ALA A 63 -12.64 -0.49 -7.94
C ALA A 63 -12.19 0.46 -6.83
N TYR A 64 -10.89 0.47 -6.57
CA TYR A 64 -10.28 1.48 -5.71
C TYR A 64 -9.07 2.15 -6.37
N GLY A 65 -8.50 1.60 -7.45
CA GLY A 65 -7.38 2.22 -8.14
C GLY A 65 -7.71 3.61 -8.69
N ALA A 66 -6.81 4.58 -8.50
CA ALA A 66 -7.01 5.97 -8.92
C ALA A 66 -7.19 6.14 -10.43
N GLY A 67 -6.47 5.35 -11.24
CA GLY A 67 -6.63 5.27 -12.69
C GLY A 67 -8.03 4.83 -13.09
N LEU A 68 -8.61 3.86 -12.36
CA LEU A 68 -10.00 3.43 -12.56
C LEU A 68 -10.99 4.53 -12.15
N LEU A 69 -10.82 5.10 -10.96
CA LEU A 69 -11.76 6.09 -10.42
C LEU A 69 -11.80 7.41 -11.22
N SER A 70 -10.75 7.68 -11.99
CA SER A 70 -10.64 8.88 -12.84
C SER A 70 -10.91 8.63 -14.33
N SER A 71 -11.12 7.37 -14.73
CA SER A 71 -11.35 6.98 -16.13
C SER A 71 -12.68 6.24 -16.28
N TYR A 72 -13.67 6.91 -16.86
CA TYR A 72 -15.01 6.33 -17.07
C TYR A 72 -14.96 5.00 -17.82
N GLY A 73 -14.26 4.96 -18.97
CA GLY A 73 -14.23 3.77 -19.81
C GLY A 73 -13.43 2.62 -19.19
N GLU A 74 -12.35 2.93 -18.47
CA GLU A 74 -11.53 1.90 -17.85
C GLU A 74 -12.20 1.32 -16.60
N LEU A 75 -12.98 2.13 -15.86
CA LEU A 75 -13.81 1.65 -14.77
C LEU A 75 -14.87 0.66 -15.25
N GLU A 76 -15.59 0.98 -16.34
CA GLU A 76 -16.56 0.06 -16.94
C GLU A 76 -15.89 -1.22 -17.45
N HIS A 77 -14.72 -1.10 -18.07
CA HIS A 77 -13.95 -2.25 -18.55
C HIS A 77 -13.47 -3.15 -17.42
N ALA A 78 -12.88 -2.59 -16.35
CA ALA A 78 -12.34 -3.34 -15.21
C ALA A 78 -13.41 -4.14 -14.44
N LEU A 79 -14.66 -3.65 -14.43
CA LEU A 79 -15.79 -4.31 -13.77
C LEU A 79 -16.64 -5.17 -14.72
N SER A 80 -16.24 -5.28 -15.99
CA SER A 80 -16.87 -6.16 -16.98
C SER A 80 -16.35 -7.60 -16.91
N ASP A 81 -16.80 -8.45 -17.82
CA ASP A 81 -16.33 -9.82 -18.02
C ASP A 81 -15.16 -9.93 -19.01
N ARG A 82 -14.66 -8.80 -19.52
CA ARG A 82 -13.59 -8.77 -20.54
C ARG A 82 -12.18 -8.99 -19.97
N PRO A 83 -11.74 -8.31 -18.89
CA PRO A 83 -10.37 -8.45 -18.43
C PRO A 83 -10.18 -9.70 -17.57
N GLN A 84 -8.93 -10.14 -17.45
CA GLN A 84 -8.55 -11.18 -16.51
C GLN A 84 -8.46 -10.63 -15.09
N LEU A 85 -9.17 -11.25 -14.15
CA LEU A 85 -9.09 -10.92 -12.74
C LEU A 85 -8.27 -11.97 -12.00
N LEU A 86 -7.17 -11.54 -11.39
CA LEU A 86 -6.27 -12.39 -10.60
C LEU A 86 -6.34 -12.02 -9.11
N PRO A 87 -6.14 -12.97 -8.18
CA PRO A 87 -6.02 -12.63 -6.77
C PRO A 87 -4.75 -11.81 -6.52
N TYR A 88 -4.85 -10.77 -5.70
CA TYR A 88 -3.69 -9.99 -5.29
C TYR A 88 -2.73 -10.84 -4.44
N GLU A 89 -1.51 -10.97 -4.95
CA GLU A 89 -0.41 -11.70 -4.32
C GLU A 89 0.92 -11.02 -4.71
N PRO A 90 1.61 -10.33 -3.77
CA PRO A 90 2.77 -9.51 -4.08
C PRO A 90 3.86 -10.20 -4.90
N SER A 91 4.10 -11.49 -4.63
CA SER A 91 5.12 -12.28 -5.32
C SER A 91 4.86 -12.48 -6.82
N THR A 92 3.60 -12.38 -7.25
CA THR A 92 3.19 -12.49 -8.66
C THR A 92 2.85 -11.14 -9.27
N THR A 93 2.22 -10.26 -8.49
CA THR A 93 1.83 -8.92 -8.94
C THR A 93 3.05 -8.06 -9.28
N CYS A 94 4.16 -8.16 -8.53
CA CYS A 94 5.34 -7.32 -8.76
C CYS A 94 6.11 -7.60 -10.06
N ILE A 95 5.83 -8.71 -10.73
CA ILE A 95 6.49 -9.11 -11.99
C ILE A 95 5.52 -9.12 -13.18
N GLN A 96 4.26 -8.71 -12.97
CA GLN A 96 3.27 -8.66 -14.04
C GLN A 96 3.63 -7.54 -15.04
N PRO A 97 3.82 -7.84 -16.33
CA PRO A 97 3.99 -6.80 -17.35
C PRO A 97 2.71 -5.98 -17.52
N TYR A 98 2.87 -4.69 -17.81
CA TYR A 98 1.76 -3.77 -18.08
C TYR A 98 2.13 -2.76 -19.19
N GLN A 99 1.12 -2.03 -19.66
CA GLN A 99 1.24 -0.97 -20.65
C GLN A 99 0.31 0.19 -20.27
N ASP A 100 0.55 1.39 -20.81
CA ASP A 100 -0.13 2.64 -20.44
C ASP A 100 -0.89 3.33 -21.58
N GLN A 101 -1.05 2.68 -22.72
CA GLN A 101 -1.70 3.19 -23.93
C GLN A 101 -3.18 2.78 -24.04
N ASP A 102 -3.47 1.51 -23.76
CA ASP A 102 -4.81 0.91 -23.80
C ASP A 102 -5.30 0.52 -22.40
N TYR A 103 -6.53 0.01 -22.27
CA TYR A 103 -7.03 -0.51 -21.00
C TYR A 103 -6.23 -1.73 -20.54
N GLN A 104 -6.14 -1.94 -19.22
CA GLN A 104 -5.43 -3.11 -18.71
C GLN A 104 -6.17 -4.41 -19.08
N ASP A 105 -5.41 -5.41 -19.53
CA ASP A 105 -5.90 -6.76 -19.79
C ASP A 105 -6.07 -7.56 -18.49
N THR A 106 -5.30 -7.21 -17.46
CA THR A 106 -5.25 -7.93 -16.17
C THR A 106 -5.40 -6.95 -15.02
N TYR A 107 -6.26 -7.29 -14.05
CA TYR A 107 -6.41 -6.58 -12.79
C TYR A 107 -6.20 -7.54 -11.61
N PHE A 108 -5.68 -7.00 -10.50
CA PHE A 108 -5.51 -7.75 -9.26
C PHE A 108 -6.60 -7.38 -8.25
N VAL A 109 -7.19 -8.41 -7.64
CA VAL A 109 -8.30 -8.30 -6.70
C VAL A 109 -7.80 -8.59 -5.28
N ALA A 110 -7.82 -7.59 -4.42
CA ALA A 110 -7.62 -7.74 -2.99
C ALA A 110 -8.89 -8.28 -2.31
N GLU A 111 -8.77 -9.27 -1.43
CA GLU A 111 -9.91 -9.78 -0.65
C GLU A 111 -10.40 -8.75 0.38
N SER A 112 -9.46 -7.98 0.94
CA SER A 112 -9.72 -6.74 1.65
C SER A 112 -8.48 -5.86 1.52
N LEU A 113 -8.62 -4.55 1.72
CA LEU A 113 -7.46 -3.67 1.74
C LEU A 113 -6.48 -4.10 2.85
N THR A 114 -6.99 -4.51 4.02
CA THR A 114 -6.20 -5.06 5.15
C THR A 114 -5.36 -6.28 4.76
N ASP A 115 -5.97 -7.26 4.09
CA ASP A 115 -5.24 -8.42 3.58
C ASP A 115 -4.13 -8.02 2.60
N ALA A 116 -4.40 -7.04 1.72
CA ALA A 116 -3.40 -6.57 0.76
C ALA A 116 -2.18 -5.93 1.45
N GLN A 117 -2.40 -5.07 2.45
CA GLN A 117 -1.29 -4.46 3.21
C GLN A 117 -0.51 -5.51 4.01
N GLU A 118 -1.18 -6.46 4.67
CA GLU A 118 -0.48 -7.51 5.41
C GLU A 118 0.38 -8.39 4.50
N LYS A 119 -0.13 -8.77 3.32
CA LYS A 119 0.63 -9.48 2.30
C LYS A 119 1.82 -8.67 1.84
N PHE A 120 1.63 -7.38 1.55
CA PHE A 120 2.70 -6.48 1.14
C PHE A 120 3.80 -6.38 2.20
N ARG A 121 3.46 -6.10 3.47
CA ARG A 121 4.39 -6.05 4.60
C ARG A 121 5.23 -7.32 4.72
N ARG A 122 4.59 -8.49 4.63
CA ARG A 122 5.26 -9.79 4.72
C ARG A 122 6.22 -10.02 3.56
N TRP A 123 5.81 -9.66 2.35
CA TRP A 123 6.63 -9.78 1.16
C TRP A 123 7.85 -8.84 1.22
N VAL A 124 7.65 -7.58 1.61
CA VAL A 124 8.72 -6.60 1.80
C VAL A 124 9.75 -7.09 2.82
N ALA A 125 9.30 -7.58 3.97
CA ALA A 125 10.17 -8.07 5.04
C ALA A 125 11.02 -9.29 4.66
N THR A 126 10.63 -10.03 3.61
CA THR A 126 11.33 -11.24 3.15
C THR A 126 12.09 -11.06 1.84
N SER A 127 11.71 -10.06 1.04
CA SER A 127 12.22 -9.87 -0.33
C SER A 127 13.21 -8.72 -0.46
N LEU A 128 13.19 -7.76 0.48
CA LEU A 128 14.15 -6.66 0.47
C LEU A 128 15.56 -7.14 0.79
N SER A 129 16.51 -6.76 -0.06
CA SER A 129 17.93 -7.07 0.08
C SER A 129 18.68 -6.16 1.06
N ARG A 130 18.09 -5.02 1.47
CA ARG A 130 18.77 -4.01 2.29
C ARG A 130 19.12 -4.53 3.70
N PRO A 131 20.29 -4.14 4.26
CA PRO A 131 20.77 -4.68 5.54
C PRO A 131 20.23 -3.95 6.79
N TYR A 132 19.25 -3.05 6.63
CA TYR A 132 18.68 -2.24 7.70
C TYR A 132 17.20 -1.99 7.46
N GLU A 133 16.47 -1.65 8.51
CA GLU A 133 15.10 -1.16 8.40
C GLU A 133 15.04 0.36 8.46
N VAL A 134 13.93 0.91 7.98
CA VAL A 134 13.64 2.35 8.09
C VAL A 134 12.45 2.55 9.02
N TRP A 135 12.52 3.63 9.79
CA TRP A 135 11.46 4.03 10.71
C TRP A 135 11.02 5.46 10.39
N TYR A 136 9.73 5.64 10.14
CA TYR A 136 9.17 6.98 9.96
C TYR A 136 8.88 7.62 11.31
N ASN A 137 9.44 8.81 11.53
CA ASN A 137 9.15 9.62 12.71
C ASN A 137 8.10 10.70 12.36
N PRO A 138 6.84 10.55 12.79
CA PRO A 138 5.77 11.49 12.43
C PRO A 138 5.91 12.86 13.09
N HIS A 139 6.68 12.99 14.19
CA HIS A 139 6.83 14.26 14.90
C HIS A 139 7.81 15.20 14.19
N THR A 140 8.86 14.64 13.61
CA THR A 140 9.90 15.37 12.87
C THR A 140 9.75 15.24 11.36
N GLN A 141 8.80 14.42 10.90
CA GLN A 141 8.58 14.08 9.49
C GLN A 141 9.88 13.59 8.81
N SER A 142 10.65 12.76 9.52
CA SER A 142 11.96 12.26 9.08
C SER A 142 12.01 10.74 8.99
N ILE A 143 12.95 10.23 8.19
CA ILE A 143 13.24 8.80 8.09
C ILE A 143 14.51 8.49 8.87
N GLU A 144 14.41 7.55 9.80
CA GLU A 144 15.52 7.04 10.59
C GLU A 144 15.92 5.67 10.06
N ARG A 145 17.21 5.47 9.77
CA ARG A 145 17.75 4.14 9.47
C ARG A 145 18.03 3.43 10.78
N VAL A 146 17.45 2.25 10.98
CA VAL A 146 17.65 1.42 12.16
C VAL A 146 18.85 0.53 11.94
N THR A 147 19.99 0.92 12.50
CA THR A 147 21.30 0.29 12.29
C THR A 147 22.00 -0.13 13.57
N SER A 148 21.50 0.28 14.75
CA SER A 148 22.07 -0.06 16.04
C SER A 148 21.02 -0.48 17.07
N VAL A 149 21.46 -1.22 18.09
CA VAL A 149 20.62 -1.66 19.22
C VAL A 149 20.08 -0.47 20.02
N ASP A 150 20.83 0.62 20.12
CA ASP A 150 20.39 1.83 20.84
C ASP A 150 19.18 2.50 20.16
N GLN A 151 19.16 2.50 18.81
CA GLN A 151 18.01 3.00 18.05
C GLN A 151 16.78 2.11 18.25
N VAL A 152 16.98 0.78 18.24
CA VAL A 152 15.91 -0.18 18.56
C VAL A 152 15.38 0.05 19.97
N GLY A 153 16.25 0.23 20.95
CA GLY A 153 15.87 0.52 22.34
C GLY A 153 15.05 1.81 22.48
N SER A 154 15.39 2.84 21.71
CA SER A 154 14.65 4.11 21.66
C SER A 154 13.25 3.94 21.09
N ILE A 155 13.11 3.19 19.98
CA ILE A 155 11.81 2.86 19.37
C ILE A 155 10.96 2.02 20.34
N VAL A 156 11.53 0.98 20.96
CA VAL A 156 10.84 0.13 21.95
C VAL A 156 10.35 0.95 23.13
N SER A 157 11.16 1.87 23.65
CA SER A 157 10.78 2.76 24.75
C SER A 157 9.59 3.65 24.38
N SER A 158 9.56 4.17 23.14
CA SER A 158 8.43 4.94 22.62
C SER A 158 7.15 4.11 22.55
N LEU A 159 7.24 2.89 22.01
CA LEU A 159 6.11 1.95 21.92
C LEU A 159 5.60 1.53 23.31
N GLN A 160 6.48 1.30 24.27
CA GLN A 160 6.12 1.04 25.66
C GLN A 160 5.32 2.21 26.26
N GLY A 161 5.72 3.46 25.99
CA GLY A 161 4.96 4.63 26.41
C GLY A 161 3.54 4.68 25.81
N GLN A 162 3.37 4.25 24.56
CA GLN A 162 2.05 4.12 23.94
C GLN A 162 1.22 3.00 24.59
N LEU A 163 1.81 1.83 24.85
CA LEU A 163 1.15 0.71 25.52
C LEU A 163 0.72 1.07 26.95
N ILE A 164 1.52 1.82 27.71
CA ILE A 164 1.15 2.30 29.05
C ILE A 164 -0.10 3.19 28.98
N ARG A 165 -0.15 4.10 28.00
CA ARG A 165 -1.34 4.95 27.78
C ARG A 165 -2.57 4.13 27.42
N LEU A 166 -2.42 3.13 26.55
CA LEU A 166 -3.49 2.22 26.18
C LEU A 166 -4.01 1.44 27.40
N ASN A 167 -3.11 0.84 28.18
CA ASN A 167 -3.48 0.13 29.41
C ASN A 167 -4.20 1.04 30.41
N SER A 168 -3.75 2.28 30.55
CA SER A 168 -4.41 3.26 31.41
C SER A 168 -5.82 3.62 30.91
N ALA A 169 -6.03 3.66 29.59
CA ALA A 169 -7.36 3.90 29.01
C ALA A 169 -8.29 2.71 29.26
N VAL A 170 -7.81 1.47 29.03
CA VAL A 170 -8.56 0.24 29.30
C VAL A 170 -9.00 0.15 30.76
N GLN A 171 -8.11 0.44 31.71
CA GLN A 171 -8.46 0.42 33.15
C GLN A 171 -9.53 1.47 33.52
N LYS A 172 -9.59 2.60 32.81
CA LYS A 172 -10.59 3.65 33.02
C LYS A 172 -11.93 3.33 32.39
N MET A 173 -11.93 2.55 31.29
CA MET A 173 -13.12 1.98 30.68
C MET A 173 -13.60 0.83 31.58
N LYS A 174 -14.26 1.16 32.69
CA LYS A 174 -14.97 0.17 33.50
C LYS A 174 -15.99 -0.53 32.60
N PHE A 175 -15.72 -1.79 32.26
CA PHE A 175 -16.73 -2.72 31.75
C PHE A 175 -17.52 -3.29 32.93
#